data_AF-A0A1M6TKJ3-F1
#
_entry.id   AF-A0A1M6TKJ3-F1
#
_cell.length_a   1.000
_cell.length_b   1.000
_cell.length_c   1.000
_cell.angle_alpha   90.00
_cell.angle_beta   90.00
_cell.angle_gamma   90.00
#
_symmetry.space_group_name_H-M   'P 1'
#
loop_
_entity.id
_entity.type
_entity.pdbx_description
1 polymer ?
#
loop_
_entity_poly.entity_id
_entity_poly.type
_entity_poly.pdbx_seq_one_letter_code
_entity_poly.pdbx_strand_id
1 'polypeptide(L)'
;METLALTSEDVKSLKKQLIRAFIFSLFVVGIFTAMYTFVLSHMHDDIVIYVFAGFGVIFMGIIAYMAWTVVKDIKGGLKHRISGKMTDKRLDIHTSNTGSSSKGKSSTRTTRNYYIYLDGEEYKVDYRHYAKARVGDLVVMDRAPKSKHVLMFEVRATAASHDIVTREPAIDLSQLEEIELPLHEDDRVVMKQNFWKQFRSKLIWMTPFLFIIYGLLSSDMWGVLVFMFPLVIIPSVQFFRLCHSVFLYMRSQSYGQKVGMAAIVLDKSTITSNRSSTLQRIHTTWRSIDVNPILYDRLSEKDKIIVFRPKYGKKPFSLTTADDQMFYLG
;
A
#
# COMPACT_ATOMS: atom_id res chain seq x y z
N MET A 1 23.35 -9.22 15.53
CA MET A 1 23.24 -10.05 14.30
C MET A 1 24.11 -11.28 14.51
N GLU A 2 23.52 -12.47 14.50
CA GLU A 2 24.24 -13.72 14.76
C GLU A 2 24.42 -14.51 13.46
N THR A 3 25.55 -15.20 13.32
CA THR A 3 25.82 -16.11 12.20
C THR A 3 25.59 -17.55 12.62
N LEU A 4 24.70 -18.25 11.92
CA LEU A 4 24.37 -19.65 12.19
C LEU A 4 24.61 -20.51 10.95
N ALA A 5 24.75 -21.82 11.14
CA ALA A 5 24.79 -22.77 10.04
C ALA A 5 23.41 -22.90 9.35
N LEU A 6 23.42 -23.14 8.05
CA LEU A 6 22.19 -23.40 7.27
C LEU A 6 21.55 -24.72 7.70
N THR A 7 20.23 -24.71 7.89
CA THR A 7 19.44 -25.93 8.09
C THR A 7 19.18 -26.61 6.74
N SER A 8 18.89 -27.91 6.74
CA SER A 8 18.51 -28.67 5.52
C SER A 8 17.29 -28.08 4.80
N GLU A 9 16.34 -27.53 5.56
CA GLU A 9 15.16 -26.82 5.03
C GLU A 9 15.54 -25.52 4.30
N ASP A 10 16.50 -24.75 4.85
CA ASP A 10 17.01 -23.52 4.25
C ASP A 10 17.67 -23.80 2.89
N VAL A 11 18.47 -24.87 2.81
CA VAL A 11 19.10 -25.34 1.57
C VAL A 11 18.04 -25.71 0.53
N LYS A 12 16.95 -26.38 0.95
CA LYS A 12 15.85 -26.74 0.05
C LYS A 12 15.16 -25.49 -0.50
N SER A 13 14.95 -24.47 0.33
CA SER A 13 14.38 -23.19 -0.10
C SER A 13 15.26 -22.47 -1.13
N LEU A 14 16.57 -22.37 -0.87
CA LEU A 14 17.54 -21.76 -1.79
C LEU A 14 17.65 -22.54 -3.11
N LYS A 15 17.66 -23.88 -3.08
CA LYS A 15 17.61 -24.71 -4.30
C LYS A 15 16.36 -24.44 -5.12
N LYS A 16 15.19 -24.25 -4.49
CA LYS A 16 13.95 -23.88 -5.18
C LYS A 16 14.06 -22.50 -5.85
N GLN A 17 14.78 -21.56 -5.24
CA GLN A 17 15.08 -20.27 -5.87
C GLN A 17 16.00 -20.44 -7.09
N LEU A 18 17.02 -21.30 -6.99
CA LEU A 18 17.93 -21.60 -8.09
C LEU A 18 17.19 -22.25 -9.28
N ILE A 19 16.28 -23.20 -9.01
CA ILE A 19 15.43 -23.81 -10.05
C ILE A 19 14.59 -22.74 -10.76
N ARG A 20 14.00 -21.78 -10.02
CA ARG A 20 13.25 -20.66 -10.63
C ARG A 20 14.14 -19.79 -11.51
N ALA A 21 15.37 -19.49 -11.07
CA ALA A 21 16.34 -18.76 -11.87
C ALA A 21 16.74 -19.51 -13.15
N PHE A 22 16.89 -20.83 -13.07
CA PHE A 22 17.19 -21.69 -14.23
C PHE A 22 16.03 -21.70 -15.24
N ILE A 23 14.79 -21.88 -14.78
CA ILE A 23 13.60 -21.81 -15.65
C ILE A 23 13.50 -20.43 -16.32
N PHE A 24 13.73 -19.35 -15.57
CA PHE A 24 13.75 -18.01 -16.12
C PHE A 24 14.86 -17.84 -17.18
N SER A 25 16.06 -18.40 -16.94
CA SER A 25 17.15 -18.38 -17.90
C SER A 25 16.78 -19.09 -19.21
N LEU A 26 16.16 -20.26 -19.14
CA LEU A 26 15.67 -20.98 -20.33
C LEU A 26 14.65 -20.14 -21.11
N PHE A 27 13.75 -19.47 -20.40
CA PHE A 27 12.76 -18.58 -21.02
C PHE A 27 13.42 -17.39 -21.72
N VAL A 28 14.40 -16.74 -21.09
CA VAL A 28 15.15 -15.63 -21.69
C VAL A 28 15.91 -16.10 -22.94
N VAL A 29 16.63 -17.22 -22.86
CA VAL A 29 17.31 -17.81 -24.03
C VAL A 29 16.32 -18.10 -25.14
N GLY A 30 15.14 -18.65 -24.83
CA GLY A 30 14.08 -18.87 -25.81
C GLY A 30 13.62 -17.59 -26.51
N ILE A 31 13.45 -16.48 -25.77
CA ILE A 31 13.11 -15.17 -26.35
C ILE A 31 14.23 -14.68 -27.26
N PHE A 32 15.49 -14.74 -26.81
CA PHE A 32 16.63 -14.27 -27.60
C PHE A 32 16.80 -15.09 -28.89
N THR A 33 16.68 -16.41 -28.81
CA THR A 33 16.71 -17.29 -29.98
C THR A 33 15.55 -17.01 -30.92
N ALA A 34 14.32 -16.84 -30.41
CA ALA A 34 13.18 -16.49 -31.24
C ALA A 34 13.35 -15.13 -31.94
N MET A 35 13.82 -14.10 -31.22
CA MET A 35 14.12 -12.81 -31.82
C MET A 35 15.21 -12.92 -32.89
N TYR A 36 16.25 -13.73 -32.64
CA TYR A 36 17.28 -13.98 -33.64
C TYR A 36 16.71 -14.61 -34.91
N THR A 37 15.97 -15.71 -34.78
CA THR A 37 15.43 -16.47 -35.92
C THR A 37 14.32 -15.75 -36.68
N PHE A 38 13.47 -14.98 -36.01
CA PHE A 38 12.34 -14.31 -36.68
C PHE A 38 12.67 -12.92 -37.18
N VAL A 39 13.56 -12.18 -36.50
CA VAL A 39 13.83 -10.76 -36.80
C VAL A 39 15.23 -10.57 -37.36
N LEU A 40 16.26 -10.99 -36.61
CA LEU A 40 17.64 -10.64 -36.94
C LEU A 40 18.24 -11.47 -38.08
N SER A 41 17.84 -12.72 -38.27
CA SER A 41 18.37 -13.58 -39.33
C SER A 41 18.04 -13.07 -40.75
N HIS A 42 17.05 -12.19 -40.88
CA HIS A 42 16.65 -11.56 -42.13
C HIS A 42 17.22 -10.14 -42.29
N MET A 43 17.94 -9.63 -41.28
CA MET A 43 18.60 -8.33 -41.33
C MET A 43 20.05 -8.49 -41.81
N HIS A 44 20.48 -7.67 -42.77
CA HIS A 44 21.86 -7.66 -43.27
C HIS A 44 22.77 -6.65 -42.56
N ASP A 45 22.32 -6.08 -41.44
CA ASP A 45 23.09 -5.10 -40.67
C ASP A 45 23.82 -5.78 -39.49
N ASP A 46 25.12 -6.00 -39.69
CA ASP A 46 25.99 -6.62 -38.69
C ASP A 46 26.04 -5.83 -37.38
N ILE A 47 25.88 -4.50 -37.42
CA ILE A 47 25.90 -3.65 -36.21
C ILE A 47 24.74 -4.01 -35.29
N VAL A 48 23.56 -4.24 -35.86
CA VAL A 48 22.35 -4.61 -35.10
C VAL A 48 22.54 -5.99 -34.45
N ILE A 49 23.19 -6.92 -35.14
CA ILE A 49 23.50 -8.26 -34.62
C ILE A 49 24.49 -8.15 -33.45
N TYR A 50 25.55 -7.33 -33.56
CA TYR A 50 26.51 -7.13 -32.48
C TYR A 50 25.89 -6.47 -31.24
N VAL A 51 25.03 -5.45 -31.42
CA VAL A 51 24.32 -4.81 -30.31
C VAL A 51 23.39 -5.79 -29.61
N PHE A 52 22.64 -6.60 -30.37
CA PHE A 52 21.76 -7.63 -29.82
C PHE A 52 22.53 -8.70 -29.03
N ALA A 53 23.66 -9.18 -29.57
CA ALA A 53 24.54 -10.11 -28.88
C ALA A 53 25.10 -9.50 -27.59
N GLY A 54 25.49 -8.22 -27.62
CA GLY A 54 25.93 -7.47 -26.44
C GLY A 54 24.86 -7.42 -25.34
N PHE A 55 23.60 -7.12 -25.70
CA PHE A 55 22.48 -7.19 -24.75
C PHE A 55 22.31 -8.61 -24.19
N GLY A 56 22.40 -9.64 -25.02
CA GLY A 56 22.33 -11.04 -24.58
C GLY A 56 23.38 -11.37 -23.53
N VAL A 57 24.64 -10.98 -23.74
CA VAL A 57 25.73 -11.17 -22.78
C VAL A 57 25.46 -10.45 -21.46
N ILE A 58 24.97 -9.20 -21.50
CA ILE A 58 24.61 -8.44 -20.29
C ILE A 58 23.51 -9.15 -19.50
N PHE A 59 22.44 -9.58 -20.16
CA PHE A 59 21.34 -10.30 -19.53
C PHE A 59 21.80 -11.62 -18.91
N MET A 60 22.60 -12.40 -19.63
CA MET A 60 23.18 -13.65 -19.12
C MET A 60 24.12 -13.38 -17.94
N GLY A 61 24.90 -12.30 -17.97
CA GLY A 61 25.74 -11.86 -16.85
C GLY A 61 24.93 -11.56 -15.58
N ILE A 62 23.80 -10.87 -15.71
CA ILE A 62 22.90 -10.58 -14.58
C ILE A 62 22.31 -11.88 -14.00
N ILE A 63 21.84 -12.78 -14.86
CA ILE A 63 21.27 -14.08 -14.43
C ILE A 63 22.34 -14.93 -13.74
N ALA A 64 23.53 -15.02 -14.33
CA ALA A 64 24.67 -15.74 -13.76
C ALA A 64 25.06 -15.16 -12.39
N TYR A 65 25.09 -13.83 -12.26
CA TYR A 65 25.34 -13.17 -10.98
C TYR A 65 24.29 -13.53 -9.92
N MET A 66 23.00 -13.47 -10.26
CA MET A 66 21.93 -13.86 -9.33
C MET A 66 22.08 -15.32 -8.88
N ALA A 67 22.30 -16.26 -9.81
CA ALA A 67 22.52 -17.66 -9.50
C ALA A 67 23.79 -17.86 -8.64
N TRP A 68 24.86 -17.14 -8.95
CA TRP A 68 26.12 -17.18 -8.21
C TRP A 68 25.95 -16.76 -6.76
N THR A 69 25.19 -15.69 -6.49
CA THR A 69 24.95 -15.26 -5.09
C THR A 69 24.24 -16.33 -4.27
N VAL A 70 23.26 -17.03 -4.85
CA VAL A 70 22.55 -18.14 -4.19
C VAL A 70 23.48 -19.35 -3.99
N VAL A 71 24.28 -19.71 -5.01
CA VAL A 71 25.27 -20.80 -4.89
C VAL A 71 26.30 -20.48 -3.81
N LYS A 72 26.75 -19.23 -3.71
CA LYS A 72 27.69 -18.79 -2.68
C LYS A 72 27.08 -18.88 -1.29
N ASP A 73 25.80 -18.58 -1.13
CA ASP A 73 25.10 -18.78 0.15
C ASP A 73 24.98 -20.27 0.51
N ILE A 74 24.67 -21.14 -0.47
CA ILE A 74 24.61 -22.60 -0.24
C ILE A 74 26.00 -23.16 0.11
N LYS A 75 27.06 -22.78 -0.61
CA LYS A 75 28.44 -23.22 -0.35
C LYS A 75 28.99 -22.64 0.95
N GLY A 76 28.63 -21.40 1.27
CA GLY A 76 29.00 -20.74 2.51
C GLY A 76 28.36 -21.39 3.72
N GLY A 77 27.16 -21.96 3.57
CA GLY A 77 26.48 -22.68 4.64
C GLY A 77 26.14 -21.82 5.86
N LEU A 78 26.15 -20.49 5.71
CA LEU A 78 25.90 -19.51 6.77
C LEU A 78 24.62 -18.74 6.51
N LYS A 79 23.86 -18.50 7.57
CA LYS A 79 22.71 -17.60 7.61
C LYS A 79 22.89 -16.55 8.69
N HIS A 80 22.31 -15.38 8.47
CA HIS A 80 22.25 -14.34 9.49
C HIS A 80 20.91 -14.41 10.20
N ARG A 81 20.97 -14.65 11.51
CA ARG A 81 19.82 -14.49 12.39
C ARG A 81 19.78 -13.05 12.89
N ILE A 82 18.67 -12.40 12.59
CA ILE A 82 18.34 -11.06 13.04
C ILE A 82 17.17 -11.23 14.00
N SER A 83 17.40 -10.92 15.27
CA SER A 83 16.38 -10.85 16.30
C SER A 83 16.25 -9.41 16.73
N GLY A 84 15.04 -8.91 16.82
CA GLY A 84 14.80 -7.55 17.27
C GLY A 84 13.32 -7.30 17.55
N LYS A 85 13.04 -6.18 18.19
CA LYS A 85 11.67 -5.72 18.35
C LYS A 85 11.25 -5.01 17.07
N MET A 86 10.05 -5.31 16.61
CA MET A 86 9.50 -4.66 15.44
C MET A 86 9.16 -3.20 15.78
N THR A 87 9.84 -2.24 15.18
CA THR A 87 9.67 -0.81 15.51
C THR A 87 8.69 -0.12 14.57
N ASP A 88 8.65 -0.51 13.29
CA ASP A 88 7.77 0.07 12.29
C ASP A 88 7.58 -0.89 11.08
N LYS A 89 6.63 -0.54 10.20
CA LYS A 89 6.33 -1.16 8.92
C LYS A 89 6.21 -0.11 7.83
N ARG A 90 6.75 -0.40 6.65
CA ARG A 90 6.54 0.43 5.46
C ARG A 90 6.02 -0.36 4.28
N LEU A 91 4.94 0.12 3.68
CA LEU A 91 4.42 -0.29 2.39
C LEU A 91 4.81 0.75 1.35
N ASP A 92 5.61 0.37 0.37
CA ASP A 92 6.02 1.23 -0.74
C ASP A 92 5.27 0.85 -2.02
N ILE A 93 4.53 1.82 -2.57
CA ILE A 93 3.68 1.66 -3.76
C ILE A 93 4.29 2.43 -4.92
N HIS A 94 4.86 1.69 -5.88
CA HIS A 94 5.46 2.25 -7.08
C HIS A 94 4.57 2.00 -8.30
N THR A 95 4.12 3.06 -8.96
CA THR A 95 3.31 2.96 -10.17
C THR A 95 4.04 3.54 -11.38
N SER A 96 4.30 2.69 -12.37
CA SER A 96 4.93 3.04 -13.65
C SER A 96 3.89 3.03 -14.78
N ASN A 97 3.93 4.06 -15.64
CA ASN A 97 3.18 4.08 -16.90
C ASN A 97 4.14 3.79 -18.04
N THR A 98 3.82 2.81 -18.88
CA THR A 98 4.52 2.59 -20.15
C THR A 98 3.56 2.91 -21.28
N GLY A 99 3.83 4.01 -21.99
CA GLY A 99 3.12 4.42 -23.20
C GLY A 99 4.02 5.29 -24.07
N SER A 100 4.22 4.88 -25.33
CA SER A 100 4.84 5.71 -26.36
C SER A 100 3.80 6.60 -27.01
N SER A 101 4.13 7.88 -27.17
CA SER A 101 3.30 8.87 -27.85
C SER A 101 3.19 8.54 -29.34
N SER A 102 2.11 7.87 -29.75
CA SER A 102 1.65 7.94 -31.15
C SER A 102 0.21 7.46 -31.34
N LYS A 103 -0.23 6.31 -30.81
CA LYS A 103 -1.63 5.82 -31.05
C LYS A 103 -2.08 4.59 -30.24
N GLY A 104 -1.47 4.26 -29.08
CA GLY A 104 -1.70 2.98 -28.39
C GLY A 104 -2.05 3.09 -26.90
N LYS A 105 -2.90 2.17 -26.40
CA LYS A 105 -3.32 2.01 -25.00
C LYS A 105 -2.15 2.11 -24.02
N SER A 106 -2.22 3.05 -23.08
CA SER A 106 -1.31 3.15 -21.94
C SER A 106 -1.52 2.00 -20.96
N SER A 107 -0.47 1.20 -20.70
CA SER A 107 -0.50 0.17 -19.67
C SER A 107 0.06 0.74 -18.36
N THR A 108 -0.72 0.64 -17.29
CA THR A 108 -0.32 1.08 -15.94
C THR A 108 0.03 -0.14 -15.10
N ARG A 109 1.26 -0.19 -14.58
CA ARG A 109 1.70 -1.26 -13.67
C ARG A 109 1.97 -0.69 -12.28
N THR A 110 1.37 -1.30 -11.27
CA THR A 110 1.60 -0.96 -9.85
C THR A 110 2.33 -2.10 -9.16
N THR A 111 3.45 -1.79 -8.52
CA THR A 111 4.26 -2.74 -7.73
C THR A 111 4.22 -2.34 -6.27
N ARG A 112 4.14 -3.32 -5.37
CA ARG A 112 4.12 -3.12 -3.91
C ARG A 112 5.33 -3.79 -3.28
N ASN A 113 6.13 -3.02 -2.56
CA ASN A 113 7.26 -3.52 -1.78
C ASN A 113 6.94 -3.40 -0.29
N TYR A 114 7.24 -4.44 0.47
CA TYR A 114 6.94 -4.52 1.91
C TYR A 114 8.25 -4.49 2.69
N TYR A 115 8.30 -3.61 3.70
CA TYR A 115 9.46 -3.42 4.56
C TYR A 115 9.03 -3.49 6.01
N ILE A 116 9.89 -4.08 6.85
CA ILE A 116 9.76 -4.10 8.30
C ILE A 116 11.00 -3.45 8.91
N TYR A 117 10.83 -2.81 10.06
CA TYR A 117 11.92 -2.22 10.82
C TYR A 117 12.11 -3.06 12.09
N LEU A 118 13.32 -3.60 12.27
CA LEU A 118 13.73 -4.33 13.47
C LEU A 118 14.80 -3.48 14.15
N ASP A 119 14.53 -3.04 15.38
CA ASP A 119 15.41 -2.14 16.14
C ASP A 119 15.91 -0.92 15.32
N GLY A 120 15.04 -0.37 14.46
CA GLY A 120 15.33 0.79 13.60
C GLY A 120 15.98 0.48 12.25
N GLU A 121 16.40 -0.76 11.98
CA GLU A 121 16.98 -1.14 10.69
C GLU A 121 15.92 -1.68 9.70
N GLU A 122 15.99 -1.24 8.44
CA GLU A 122 15.01 -1.60 7.41
C GLU A 122 15.33 -2.94 6.70
N TYR A 123 14.33 -3.81 6.65
CA TYR A 123 14.41 -5.10 5.97
C TYR A 123 13.26 -5.29 4.99
N LYS A 124 13.59 -5.56 3.72
CA LYS A 124 12.62 -5.95 2.69
C LYS A 124 12.15 -7.38 2.93
N VAL A 125 10.83 -7.58 2.98
CA VAL A 125 10.20 -8.88 3.19
C VAL A 125 9.06 -9.12 2.20
N ASP A 126 8.59 -10.36 2.12
CA ASP A 126 7.39 -10.71 1.37
C ASP A 126 6.12 -10.37 2.15
N TYR A 127 5.00 -10.17 1.44
CA TYR A 127 3.69 -9.86 2.04
C TYR A 127 3.28 -10.85 3.14
N ARG A 128 3.58 -12.15 2.95
CA ARG A 128 3.24 -13.20 3.93
C ARG A 128 3.90 -12.97 5.29
N HIS A 129 5.15 -12.49 5.30
CA HIS A 129 5.88 -12.18 6.53
C HIS A 129 5.41 -10.82 7.08
N TYR A 130 5.25 -9.83 6.19
CA TYR A 130 4.75 -8.50 6.55
C TYR A 130 3.40 -8.50 7.27
N ALA A 131 2.47 -9.34 6.81
CA ALA A 131 1.13 -9.44 7.39
C ALA A 131 1.09 -10.23 8.71
N LYS A 132 2.13 -11.03 9.00
CA LYS A 132 2.16 -11.93 10.17
C LYS A 132 2.66 -11.23 11.43
N ALA A 133 3.71 -10.41 11.34
CA ALA A 133 4.23 -9.66 12.48
C ALA A 133 3.51 -8.34 12.66
N ARG A 134 3.46 -7.79 13.88
CA ARG A 134 2.93 -6.47 14.25
C ARG A 134 4.01 -5.60 14.89
N VAL A 135 3.75 -4.31 15.03
CA VAL A 135 4.71 -3.38 15.64
C VAL A 135 4.82 -3.65 17.14
N GLY A 136 6.01 -3.96 17.62
CA GLY A 136 6.26 -4.31 19.01
C GLY A 136 6.37 -5.81 19.27
N ASP A 137 6.08 -6.64 18.27
CA ASP A 137 6.40 -8.07 18.32
C ASP A 137 7.91 -8.30 18.35
N LEU A 138 8.33 -9.35 19.04
CA LEU A 138 9.70 -9.84 18.97
C LEU A 138 9.82 -10.80 17.79
N VAL A 139 10.60 -10.41 16.80
CA VAL A 139 10.72 -11.17 15.56
C VAL A 139 12.12 -11.76 15.46
N VAL A 140 12.18 -13.03 15.06
CA VAL A 140 13.41 -13.70 14.68
C VAL A 140 13.32 -14.02 13.18
N MET A 141 14.23 -13.42 12.42
CA MET A 141 14.32 -13.58 10.98
C MET A 141 15.67 -14.17 10.61
N ASP A 142 15.66 -15.30 9.91
CA ASP A 142 16.86 -15.86 9.30
C ASP A 142 16.95 -15.40 7.85
N ARG A 143 18.10 -14.83 7.48
CA ARG A 143 18.34 -14.26 6.15
C ARG A 143 19.63 -14.80 5.55
N ALA A 144 19.59 -15.07 4.25
CA ALA A 144 20.77 -15.45 3.48
C ALA A 144 21.73 -14.24 3.30
N PRO A 145 23.05 -14.37 3.56
CA PRO A 145 23.98 -13.25 3.58
C PRO A 145 24.12 -12.49 2.27
N LYS A 146 24.20 -13.19 1.12
CA LYS A 146 24.46 -12.57 -0.18
C LYS A 146 23.18 -12.35 -0.98
N SER A 147 22.34 -13.36 -1.08
CA SER A 147 21.06 -13.30 -1.81
C SER A 147 20.00 -12.49 -1.06
N LYS A 148 20.22 -12.16 0.22
CA LYS A 148 19.31 -11.36 1.06
C LYS A 148 17.91 -11.97 1.19
N HIS A 149 17.73 -13.23 0.84
CA HIS A 149 16.47 -13.95 0.90
C HIS A 149 16.10 -14.27 2.36
N VAL A 150 14.83 -14.10 2.72
CA VAL A 150 14.31 -14.48 4.03
C VAL A 150 14.04 -15.98 4.03
N LEU A 151 14.78 -16.72 4.85
CA LEU A 151 14.72 -18.18 4.96
C LEU A 151 13.66 -18.61 5.97
N MET A 152 13.65 -17.96 7.13
CA MET A 152 12.72 -18.22 8.21
C MET A 152 12.24 -16.89 8.79
N PHE A 153 10.96 -16.84 9.15
CA PHE A 153 10.35 -15.70 9.82
C PHE A 153 9.44 -16.19 10.94
N GLU A 154 9.93 -16.03 12.17
CA GLU A 154 9.23 -16.44 13.37
C GLU A 154 8.88 -15.20 14.19
N VAL A 155 7.61 -15.10 14.57
CA VAL A 155 7.16 -14.10 15.55
C VAL A 155 7.19 -14.82 16.89
N ARG A 156 8.18 -14.50 17.73
CA ARG A 156 8.25 -15.03 19.10
C ARG A 156 7.31 -14.19 19.94
N ALA A 157 6.53 -14.87 20.79
CA ALA A 157 5.46 -14.25 21.56
C ALA A 157 5.92 -12.94 22.20
N THR A 158 5.04 -11.95 22.07
CA THR A 158 5.07 -10.64 22.70
C THR A 158 5.63 -10.76 24.12
N ALA A 159 6.52 -9.86 24.56
CA ALA A 159 6.86 -9.67 25.97
C ALA A 159 5.67 -9.13 26.82
N ALA A 160 4.45 -9.42 26.37
CA ALA A 160 3.16 -9.29 27.03
C ALA A 160 2.27 -10.43 26.50
N SER A 161 2.63 -11.65 26.91
CA SER A 161 1.74 -12.78 27.21
C SER A 161 0.76 -13.24 26.11
N HIS A 162 1.09 -14.39 25.52
CA HIS A 162 0.11 -15.47 25.42
C HIS A 162 -0.17 -15.98 26.85
N ASP A 163 -0.88 -15.18 27.65
CA ASP A 163 -1.58 -15.65 28.84
C ASP A 163 -3.06 -15.46 28.62
N ILE A 164 -3.76 -16.51 29.02
CA ILE A 164 -5.16 -16.57 29.32
C ILE A 164 -5.50 -15.35 30.19
N VAL A 165 -6.14 -14.32 29.63
CA VAL A 165 -6.92 -13.39 30.45
C VAL A 165 -8.19 -14.13 30.85
N THR A 166 -8.06 -14.88 31.94
CA THR A 166 -9.14 -15.08 32.89
C THR A 166 -9.71 -13.69 33.22
N ARG A 167 -10.95 -13.44 32.78
CA ARG A 167 -11.88 -12.48 33.36
C ARG A 167 -11.27 -11.17 33.90
N GLU A 168 -10.92 -10.27 32.98
CA GLU A 168 -11.32 -8.87 33.13
C GLU A 168 -12.30 -8.58 31.99
N PRO A 169 -13.40 -7.83 32.24
CA PRO A 169 -14.57 -7.89 31.40
C PRO A 169 -14.15 -7.58 29.98
N ALA A 170 -14.49 -8.50 29.07
CA ALA A 170 -14.63 -8.16 27.67
C ALA A 170 -15.46 -6.88 27.65
N ILE A 171 -14.79 -5.75 27.38
CA ILE A 171 -15.52 -4.59 26.91
C ILE A 171 -16.08 -5.09 25.60
N ASP A 172 -17.34 -5.48 25.65
CA ASP A 172 -18.12 -5.87 24.52
C ASP A 172 -18.17 -4.62 23.63
N LEU A 173 -17.22 -4.49 22.70
CA LEU A 173 -17.10 -3.38 21.75
C LEU A 173 -18.34 -3.32 20.85
N SER A 174 -19.16 -4.38 20.84
CA SER A 174 -20.50 -4.41 20.24
C SER A 174 -21.58 -3.76 21.10
N GLN A 175 -21.31 -3.47 22.38
CA GLN A 175 -22.21 -2.82 23.34
C GLN A 175 -21.77 -1.42 23.78
N LEU A 176 -20.62 -0.90 23.30
CA LEU A 176 -20.31 0.52 23.47
C LEU A 176 -21.17 1.32 22.50
N GLU A 177 -22.32 1.76 23.01
CA GLU A 177 -23.26 2.70 22.40
C GLU A 177 -22.53 3.77 21.59
N GLU A 178 -23.02 4.05 20.37
CA GLU A 178 -22.59 5.21 19.59
C GLU A 178 -22.77 6.45 20.47
N ILE A 179 -21.66 7.00 21.02
CA ILE A 179 -21.77 8.17 21.89
C ILE A 179 -22.02 9.37 21.00
N GLU A 180 -23.24 9.88 21.04
CA GLU A 180 -23.64 11.10 20.34
C GLU A 180 -23.20 12.31 21.16
N LEU A 181 -22.20 13.03 20.66
CA LEU A 181 -21.72 14.27 21.25
C LEU A 181 -22.08 15.46 20.35
N PRO A 182 -22.30 16.66 20.89
CA PRO A 182 -22.42 17.86 20.08
C PRO A 182 -21.11 18.13 19.31
N LEU A 183 -21.24 18.65 18.10
CA LEU A 183 -20.11 19.15 17.30
C LEU A 183 -19.53 20.40 17.94
N HIS A 184 -18.22 20.39 18.18
CA HIS A 184 -17.49 21.59 18.56
C HIS A 184 -17.21 22.49 17.33
N GLU A 185 -16.82 23.75 17.54
CA GLU A 185 -16.55 24.68 16.43
C GLU A 185 -15.38 24.20 15.56
N ASP A 186 -14.32 23.70 16.20
CA ASP A 186 -13.16 23.13 15.53
C ASP A 186 -13.52 21.91 14.66
N ASP A 187 -14.47 21.09 15.13
CA ASP A 187 -15.02 19.96 14.37
C ASP A 187 -15.66 20.44 13.06
N ARG A 188 -16.39 21.57 13.10
CA ARG A 188 -17.04 22.15 11.92
C ARG A 188 -16.02 22.67 10.93
N VAL A 189 -14.93 23.29 11.39
CA VAL A 189 -13.85 23.79 10.53
C VAL A 189 -13.19 22.65 9.77
N VAL A 190 -12.81 21.57 10.47
CA VAL A 190 -12.17 20.41 9.86
C VAL A 190 -13.12 19.68 8.91
N MET A 191 -14.38 19.52 9.29
CA MET A 191 -15.41 18.96 8.39
C MET A 191 -15.58 19.80 7.12
N LYS A 192 -15.61 21.13 7.22
CA LYS A 192 -15.71 22.05 6.07
C LYS A 192 -14.49 21.91 5.16
N GLN A 193 -13.28 21.90 5.72
CA GLN A 193 -12.05 21.73 4.94
C GLN A 193 -12.02 20.38 4.20
N ASN A 194 -12.31 19.29 4.92
CA ASN A 194 -12.36 17.94 4.35
C ASN A 194 -13.44 17.79 3.27
N PHE A 195 -14.58 18.46 3.43
CA PHE A 195 -15.63 18.55 2.43
C PHE A 195 -15.16 19.32 1.18
N TRP A 196 -14.61 20.52 1.34
CA TRP A 196 -14.14 21.35 0.23
C TRP A 196 -13.01 20.71 -0.57
N LYS A 197 -12.09 20.01 0.09
CA LYS A 197 -11.02 19.23 -0.56
C LYS A 197 -11.60 18.17 -1.49
N GLN A 198 -12.61 17.44 -1.04
CA GLN A 198 -13.30 16.43 -1.84
C GLN A 198 -14.16 17.04 -2.95
N PHE A 199 -14.85 18.13 -2.65
CA PHE A 199 -15.70 18.86 -3.59
C PHE A 199 -14.88 19.39 -4.76
N ARG A 200 -13.78 20.11 -4.48
CA ARG A 200 -12.88 20.66 -5.51
C ARG A 200 -12.27 19.56 -6.38
N SER A 201 -11.79 18.48 -5.78
CA SER A 201 -11.20 17.37 -6.53
C SER A 201 -12.21 16.74 -7.51
N LYS A 202 -13.45 16.50 -7.06
CA LYS A 202 -14.52 16.00 -7.93
C LYS A 202 -14.91 17.02 -9.01
N LEU A 203 -14.96 18.30 -8.67
CA LEU A 203 -15.28 19.37 -9.61
C LEU A 203 -14.26 19.44 -10.75
N ILE A 204 -12.96 19.44 -10.42
CA ILE A 204 -11.86 19.47 -11.41
C ILE A 204 -11.97 18.29 -12.39
N TRP A 205 -12.31 17.10 -11.90
CA TRP A 205 -12.52 15.92 -12.75
C TRP A 205 -13.75 16.04 -13.67
N MET A 206 -14.76 16.81 -13.26
CA MET A 206 -16.00 17.00 -13.99
C MET A 206 -15.92 18.16 -15.00
N THR A 207 -15.07 19.16 -14.75
CA THR A 207 -14.87 20.36 -15.59
C THR A 207 -14.70 20.07 -17.09
N PRO A 208 -13.82 19.15 -17.53
CA PRO A 208 -13.64 18.92 -18.97
C PRO A 208 -14.91 18.39 -19.64
N PHE A 209 -15.68 17.54 -18.96
CA PHE A 209 -16.94 17.03 -19.48
C PHE A 209 -18.01 18.12 -19.58
N LEU A 210 -18.11 18.96 -18.54
CA LEU A 210 -19.04 20.10 -18.56
C LEU A 210 -18.70 21.09 -19.66
N PHE A 211 -17.41 21.35 -19.91
CA PHE A 211 -16.97 22.24 -20.98
C PHE A 211 -17.38 21.71 -22.36
N ILE A 212 -17.20 20.42 -22.62
CA ILE A 212 -17.62 19.78 -23.89
C ILE A 212 -19.15 19.82 -24.03
N ILE A 213 -19.89 19.47 -22.97
CA ILE A 213 -21.36 19.48 -22.98
C ILE A 213 -21.88 20.91 -23.24
N TYR A 214 -21.33 21.91 -22.55
CA TYR A 214 -21.69 23.31 -22.73
C TYR A 214 -21.38 23.81 -24.15
N GLY A 215 -20.21 23.48 -24.68
CA GLY A 215 -19.83 23.80 -26.06
C GLY A 215 -20.85 23.24 -27.07
N LEU A 216 -21.21 21.97 -26.95
CA LEU A 216 -22.19 21.33 -27.85
C LEU A 216 -23.60 21.94 -27.73
N LEU A 217 -24.04 22.28 -26.52
CA LEU A 217 -25.33 22.95 -26.28
C LEU A 217 -25.35 24.35 -26.91
N SER A 218 -24.26 25.12 -26.78
CA SER A 218 -24.14 26.48 -27.32
C SER A 218 -24.10 26.56 -28.85
N SER A 219 -23.71 25.46 -29.51
CA SER A 219 -23.60 25.37 -30.97
C SER A 219 -24.80 24.69 -31.64
N ASP A 220 -25.92 24.50 -30.93
CA ASP A 220 -27.12 23.78 -31.39
C ASP A 220 -26.86 22.33 -31.89
N MET A 221 -25.74 21.73 -31.47
CA MET A 221 -25.35 20.35 -31.82
C MET A 221 -25.88 19.32 -30.82
N TRP A 222 -27.14 19.48 -30.39
CA TRP A 222 -27.71 18.67 -29.31
C TRP A 222 -27.86 17.20 -29.72
N GLY A 223 -28.07 16.92 -31.02
CA GLY A 223 -28.13 15.56 -31.55
C GLY A 223 -26.85 14.75 -31.34
N VAL A 224 -25.67 15.40 -31.28
CA VAL A 224 -24.38 14.72 -31.08
C VAL A 224 -24.21 14.24 -29.63
N LEU A 225 -24.86 14.88 -28.66
CA LEU A 225 -24.84 14.45 -27.26
C LEU A 225 -25.46 13.06 -27.06
N VAL A 226 -26.48 12.70 -27.85
CA VAL A 226 -27.13 11.37 -27.81
C VAL A 226 -26.15 10.27 -28.22
N PHE A 227 -25.33 10.53 -29.25
CA PHE A 227 -24.29 9.59 -29.69
C PHE A 227 -23.11 9.51 -28.71
N MET A 228 -22.87 10.58 -27.95
CA MET A 228 -21.84 10.66 -26.90
C MET A 228 -22.36 10.25 -25.52
N PHE A 229 -23.30 9.29 -25.44
CA PHE A 229 -23.93 8.89 -24.18
C PHE A 229 -22.94 8.56 -23.02
N PRO A 230 -21.74 7.96 -23.22
CA PRO A 230 -20.80 7.73 -22.11
C PRO A 230 -20.27 9.06 -21.54
N LEU A 231 -20.11 10.07 -22.41
CA LEU A 231 -19.66 11.40 -22.05
C LEU A 231 -20.67 12.16 -21.19
N VAL A 232 -21.97 11.81 -21.30
CA VAL A 232 -23.06 12.42 -20.50
C VAL A 232 -23.32 11.61 -19.23
N ILE A 233 -23.29 10.28 -19.29
CA ILE A 233 -23.58 9.41 -18.13
C ILE A 233 -22.52 9.58 -17.03
N ILE A 234 -21.23 9.58 -17.39
CA ILE A 234 -20.13 9.67 -16.43
C ILE A 234 -20.24 10.93 -15.55
N PRO A 235 -20.31 12.16 -16.09
CA PRO A 235 -20.46 13.35 -15.27
C PRO A 235 -21.80 13.38 -14.54
N SER A 236 -22.88 12.84 -15.10
CA SER A 236 -24.18 12.76 -14.40
C SER A 236 -24.12 11.91 -13.13
N VAL A 237 -23.49 10.73 -13.20
CA VAL A 237 -23.28 9.87 -12.02
C VAL A 237 -22.36 10.55 -11.00
N GLN A 238 -21.30 11.22 -11.46
CA GLN A 238 -20.42 11.98 -10.58
C GLN A 238 -21.16 13.14 -9.90
N PHE A 239 -22.01 13.86 -10.64
CA PHE A 239 -22.84 14.94 -10.15
C PHE A 239 -23.84 14.44 -9.11
N PHE A 240 -24.54 13.33 -9.37
CA PHE A 240 -25.42 12.70 -8.38
C PHE A 240 -24.67 12.36 -7.08
N ARG A 241 -23.47 11.77 -7.18
CA ARG A 241 -22.61 11.49 -6.02
C ARG A 241 -22.13 12.76 -5.31
N LEU A 242 -21.94 13.86 -6.04
CA LEU A 242 -21.58 15.16 -5.50
C LEU A 242 -22.75 15.75 -4.70
N CYS A 243 -23.94 15.80 -5.30
CA CYS A 243 -25.17 16.24 -4.65
C CYS A 243 -25.48 15.43 -3.40
N HIS A 244 -25.36 14.10 -3.47
CA HIS A 244 -25.51 13.24 -2.30
C HIS A 244 -24.48 13.56 -1.20
N SER A 245 -23.22 13.84 -1.58
CA SER A 245 -22.19 14.25 -0.62
C SER A 245 -22.46 15.62 0.01
N VAL A 246 -23.00 16.57 -0.75
CA VAL A 246 -23.43 17.89 -0.28
C VAL A 246 -24.58 17.72 0.70
N PHE A 247 -25.58 16.91 0.34
CA PHE A 247 -26.72 16.62 1.20
C PHE A 247 -26.30 16.00 2.53
N LEU A 248 -25.41 14.99 2.52
CA LEU A 248 -24.89 14.39 3.75
C LEU A 248 -24.09 15.39 4.61
N TYR A 249 -23.32 16.29 3.98
CA TYR A 249 -22.60 17.35 4.70
C TYR A 249 -23.57 18.34 5.34
N MET A 250 -24.55 18.84 4.58
CA MET A 250 -25.58 19.76 5.10
C MET A 250 -26.38 19.12 6.23
N ARG A 251 -26.80 17.86 6.07
CA ARG A 251 -27.50 17.10 7.11
C ARG A 251 -26.64 16.89 8.35
N SER A 252 -25.33 16.69 8.19
CA SER A 252 -24.42 16.55 9.34
C SER A 252 -24.20 17.88 10.06
N GLN A 253 -24.12 18.99 9.32
CA GLN A 253 -23.98 20.35 9.88
C GLN A 253 -25.24 20.79 10.63
N SER A 254 -26.43 20.50 10.08
CA SER A 254 -27.72 20.87 10.68
C SER A 254 -28.05 20.03 11.91
N TYR A 255 -27.69 18.75 11.91
CA TYR A 255 -27.93 17.86 13.04
C TYR A 255 -26.94 18.14 14.19
N GLY A 256 -25.73 18.61 13.87
CA GLY A 256 -24.80 19.14 14.87
C GLY A 256 -24.27 18.11 15.87
N GLN A 257 -24.35 16.81 15.56
CA GLN A 257 -23.84 15.74 16.41
C GLN A 257 -22.78 14.89 15.70
N LYS A 258 -21.79 14.46 16.48
CA LYS A 258 -20.75 13.51 16.12
C LYS A 258 -20.99 12.20 16.87
N VAL A 259 -20.60 11.11 16.23
CA VAL A 259 -20.68 9.76 16.79
C VAL A 259 -19.27 9.33 17.14
N GLY A 260 -19.05 9.02 18.43
CA GLY A 260 -17.83 8.40 18.94
C GLY A 260 -17.91 6.89 18.82
N MET A 261 -16.87 6.28 18.23
CA MET A 261 -16.70 4.84 18.13
C MET A 261 -15.44 4.44 18.89
N ALA A 262 -15.59 3.65 19.94
CA ALA A 262 -14.45 3.08 20.64
C ALA A 262 -13.73 2.09 19.72
N ALA A 263 -12.42 2.25 19.58
CA ALA A 263 -11.58 1.36 18.81
C ALA A 263 -10.28 1.09 19.55
N ILE A 264 -9.66 -0.04 19.25
CA ILE A 264 -8.35 -0.41 19.78
C ILE A 264 -7.35 -0.37 18.63
N VAL A 265 -6.19 0.23 18.85
CA VAL A 265 -5.09 0.22 17.89
C VAL A 265 -4.51 -1.19 17.80
N LEU A 266 -4.63 -1.80 16.62
CA LEU A 266 -4.19 -3.17 16.34
C LEU A 266 -2.78 -3.25 15.78
N ASP A 267 -2.41 -2.29 14.93
CA ASP A 267 -1.14 -2.27 14.20
C ASP A 267 -0.89 -0.87 13.61
N LYS A 268 0.33 -0.61 13.17
CA LYS A 268 0.72 0.64 12.54
C LYS A 268 1.53 0.40 11.27
N SER A 269 1.41 1.31 10.31
CA SER A 269 2.19 1.22 9.07
C SER A 269 2.34 2.58 8.37
N THR A 270 3.53 2.81 7.82
CA THR A 270 3.83 3.92 6.92
C THR A 270 3.60 3.48 5.46
N ILE A 271 2.94 4.32 4.65
CA ILE A 271 2.71 4.10 3.22
C ILE A 271 3.45 5.16 2.43
N THR A 272 4.40 4.74 1.60
CA THR A 272 5.10 5.60 0.65
C THR A 272 4.60 5.35 -0.77
N SER A 273 4.59 6.39 -1.61
CA SER A 273 4.28 6.25 -3.02
C SER A 273 5.04 7.25 -3.87
N ASN A 274 5.30 6.90 -5.13
CA ASN A 274 5.84 7.83 -6.11
C ASN A 274 4.78 8.80 -6.68
N ARG A 275 3.49 8.62 -6.36
CA ARG A 275 2.38 9.46 -6.86
C ARG A 275 1.66 10.25 -5.78
N SER A 276 1.90 9.95 -4.52
CA SER A 276 1.26 10.62 -3.39
C SER A 276 2.28 10.87 -2.29
N SER A 277 1.99 11.82 -1.42
CA SER A 277 2.77 12.03 -0.20
C SER A 277 2.78 10.77 0.67
N THR A 278 3.80 10.64 1.52
CA THR A 278 3.84 9.62 2.58
C THR A 278 2.63 9.76 3.48
N LEU A 279 1.97 8.65 3.77
CA LEU A 279 0.82 8.56 4.65
C LEU A 279 1.16 7.64 5.80
N GLN A 280 0.82 8.04 7.01
CA GLN A 280 0.93 7.18 8.17
C GLN A 280 -0.45 6.66 8.54
N ARG A 281 -0.55 5.35 8.74
CA ARG A 281 -1.81 4.66 8.91
C ARG A 281 -1.78 3.82 10.16
N ILE A 282 -2.78 4.02 11.02
CA ILE A 282 -3.10 3.14 12.13
C ILE A 282 -4.19 2.17 11.69
N HIS A 283 -4.04 0.89 12.05
CA HIS A 283 -5.08 -0.12 11.87
C HIS A 283 -5.78 -0.30 13.20
N THR A 284 -7.09 -0.14 13.21
CA THR A 284 -7.90 -0.25 14.43
C THR A 284 -8.94 -1.36 14.27
N THR A 285 -9.57 -1.77 15.37
CA THR A 285 -10.69 -2.74 15.35
C THR A 285 -11.85 -2.30 14.46
N TRP A 286 -12.05 -0.99 14.29
CA TRP A 286 -13.10 -0.46 13.43
C TRP A 286 -12.66 -0.31 11.97
N ARG A 287 -11.56 0.43 11.73
CA ARG A 287 -11.05 0.72 10.39
C ARG A 287 -9.61 1.23 10.44
N SER A 288 -8.89 1.11 9.33
CA SER A 288 -7.64 1.84 9.15
C SER A 288 -7.88 3.34 8.97
N ILE A 289 -7.11 4.15 9.67
CA ILE A 289 -7.23 5.62 9.71
C ILE A 289 -5.87 6.22 9.36
N ASP A 290 -5.88 7.23 8.49
CA ASP A 290 -4.68 8.00 8.17
C ASP A 290 -4.50 9.10 9.23
N VAL A 291 -3.32 9.19 9.82
CA VAL A 291 -3.00 10.09 10.94
C VAL A 291 -1.75 10.93 10.64
N ASN A 292 -1.57 12.00 11.40
CA ASN A 292 -0.38 12.85 11.35
C ASN A 292 0.81 12.16 12.08
N PRO A 293 2.08 12.38 11.63
CA PRO A 293 3.32 12.09 12.37
C PRO A 293 3.24 12.17 13.88
N ILE A 294 2.76 13.30 14.40
CA ILE A 294 2.73 13.55 15.84
C ILE A 294 1.82 12.54 16.57
N LEU A 295 0.65 12.23 15.99
CA LEU A 295 -0.29 11.27 16.56
C LEU A 295 0.18 9.83 16.37
N TYR A 296 0.82 9.56 15.23
CA TYR A 296 1.38 8.25 14.92
C TYR A 296 2.44 7.84 15.94
N ASP A 297 3.34 8.75 16.32
CA ASP A 297 4.41 8.48 17.27
C ASP A 297 3.91 8.36 18.72
N ARG A 298 2.82 9.07 19.06
CA ARG A 298 2.22 9.03 20.41
C ARG A 298 1.42 7.78 20.71
N LEU A 299 0.67 7.27 19.73
CA LEU A 299 -0.15 6.07 19.95
C LEU A 299 0.76 4.86 20.21
N SER A 300 0.25 3.80 20.80
CA SER A 300 0.89 2.50 20.92
C SER A 300 -0.09 1.40 20.54
N GLU A 301 0.40 0.19 20.27
CA GLU A 301 -0.50 -0.93 20.06
C GLU A 301 -1.27 -1.24 21.34
N LYS A 302 -2.53 -1.67 21.20
CA LYS A 302 -3.51 -1.90 22.28
C LYS A 302 -4.05 -0.65 22.95
N ASP A 303 -3.64 0.54 22.52
CA ASP A 303 -4.24 1.79 23.00
C ASP A 303 -5.73 1.85 22.65
N LYS A 304 -6.53 2.26 23.63
CA LYS A 304 -7.95 2.55 23.47
C LYS A 304 -8.11 3.97 22.98
N ILE A 305 -8.85 4.13 21.89
CA ILE A 305 -9.09 5.41 21.23
C ILE A 305 -10.58 5.54 20.94
N ILE A 306 -11.07 6.78 20.92
CA ILE A 306 -12.43 7.10 20.48
C ILE A 306 -12.32 7.83 19.15
N VAL A 307 -12.87 7.23 18.10
CA VAL A 307 -12.85 7.80 16.75
C VAL A 307 -14.18 8.50 16.51
N PHE A 308 -14.11 9.79 16.17
CA PHE A 308 -15.30 10.59 15.90
C PHE A 308 -15.54 10.74 14.41
N ARG A 309 -16.79 10.48 14.02
CA ARG A 309 -17.31 10.71 12.68
C ARG A 309 -18.60 11.55 12.73
N PRO A 310 -19.00 12.20 11.64
CA PRO A 310 -20.30 12.84 11.59
C PRO A 310 -21.37 11.73 11.58
N LYS A 311 -22.52 11.95 12.22
CA LYS A 311 -23.61 10.94 12.28
C LYS A 311 -23.95 10.33 10.91
N TYR A 312 -24.03 11.19 9.89
CA TYR A 312 -24.35 10.80 8.50
C TYR A 312 -23.12 10.67 7.59
N GLY A 313 -21.91 10.88 8.12
CA GLY A 313 -20.66 10.79 7.38
C GLY A 313 -19.89 9.50 7.65
N LYS A 314 -19.23 8.98 6.62
CA LYS A 314 -18.40 7.74 6.71
C LYS A 314 -16.93 8.00 7.05
N LYS A 315 -16.49 9.26 7.01
CA LYS A 315 -15.08 9.61 7.21
C LYS A 315 -14.89 10.13 8.63
N PRO A 316 -13.95 9.57 9.41
CA PRO A 316 -13.60 10.13 10.70
C PRO A 316 -12.91 11.49 10.49
N PHE A 317 -13.10 12.41 11.42
CA PHE A 317 -12.49 13.74 11.39
C PHE A 317 -11.70 14.06 12.65
N SER A 318 -11.89 13.32 13.73
CA SER A 318 -11.10 13.46 14.94
C SER A 318 -11.00 12.15 15.71
N LEU A 319 -10.02 12.09 16.61
CA LEU A 319 -9.72 10.97 17.47
C LEU A 319 -9.36 11.49 18.86
N THR A 320 -9.89 10.87 19.90
CA THR A 320 -9.49 11.12 21.28
C THR A 320 -8.71 9.94 21.82
N THR A 321 -7.59 10.24 22.48
CA THR A 321 -6.74 9.27 23.18
C THR A 321 -7.26 9.00 24.60
N ALA A 322 -6.71 7.98 25.28
CA ALA A 322 -7.09 7.69 26.68
C ALA A 322 -6.85 8.86 27.65
N ASP A 323 -5.91 9.76 27.32
CA ASP A 323 -5.60 10.98 28.08
C ASP A 323 -6.55 12.16 27.79
N ASP A 324 -7.68 11.88 27.13
CA ASP A 324 -8.70 12.85 26.71
C ASP A 324 -8.18 13.95 25.77
N GLN A 325 -7.00 13.76 25.16
CA GLN A 325 -6.47 14.66 24.15
C GLN A 325 -7.13 14.39 22.79
N MET A 326 -7.72 15.43 22.21
CA MET A 326 -8.41 15.39 20.93
C MET A 326 -7.48 15.79 19.77
N PHE A 327 -7.44 14.97 18.73
CA PHE A 327 -6.63 15.18 17.52
C PHE A 327 -7.50 15.19 16.29
N TYR A 328 -7.25 16.15 15.39
CA TYR A 328 -7.98 16.31 14.14
C TYR A 328 -7.30 15.59 12.97
N LEU A 329 -8.11 14.97 12.11
CA LEU A 329 -7.71 14.21 10.92
C LEU A 329 -8.00 15.04 9.66
N GLY A 330 -6.99 15.28 8.79
CA GLY A 330 -7.09 16.16 7.60
C GLY A 330 -6.69 15.54 6.25
#